data_AF-Q6KII3-F1
#
_entry.id   AF-Q6KII3-F1
#
_cell.length_a   1.000
_cell.length_b   1.000
_cell.length_c   1.000
_cell.angle_alpha   90.00
_cell.angle_beta   90.00
_cell.angle_gamma   90.00
#
_symmetry.space_group_name_H-M   'P 1'
#
loop_
_entity.id
_entity.type
_entity.pdbx_description
1 polymer ?
#
loop_
_entity_poly.entity_id
_entity_poly.type
_entity_poly.pdbx_seq_one_letter_code
_entity_poly.pdbx_strand_id
1 'polypeptide(L)'
;MRHRKKEEEFRNFLTNDIGQYSRKELINQIKEQYKTFKKRYVVGYGIFLTLNIAIFAISSMLVVLNLFAIRLNNNQLSRPFFIAIAFITGSIAFFSSLNAFFEFKNLHKDLNDRIKMINEEMDEFKKSQTKYAKDDIQFLKLFEKIDEAIRK
;
A
#
# COMPACT_ATOMS: atom_id res chain seq x y z
N MET A 1 29.00 3.63 5.35
CA MET A 1 29.44 5.04 5.47
C MET A 1 28.54 6.06 4.76
N ARG A 2 27.93 5.77 3.59
CA ARG A 2 27.05 6.75 2.89
C ARG A 2 25.74 7.12 3.63
N HIS A 3 25.20 6.22 4.46
CA HIS A 3 23.98 6.50 5.24
C HIS A 3 24.20 7.55 6.34
N ARG A 4 25.31 7.48 7.09
CA ARG A 4 25.62 8.44 8.15
C ARG A 4 25.82 9.86 7.64
N LYS A 5 26.38 10.01 6.43
CA LYS A 5 26.59 11.32 5.81
C LYS A 5 25.27 12.01 5.43
N LYS A 6 24.29 11.23 4.97
CA LYS A 6 22.93 11.74 4.69
C LYS A 6 22.16 12.08 5.98
N GLU A 7 22.36 11.32 7.04
CA GLU A 7 21.77 11.63 8.35
C GLU A 7 22.33 12.92 8.95
N GLU A 8 23.63 13.19 8.80
CA GLU A 8 24.27 14.43 9.26
C GLU A 8 23.88 15.65 8.42
N GLU A 9 23.82 15.53 7.09
CA GLU A 9 23.30 16.60 6.22
C GLU A 9 21.84 16.90 6.52
N PHE A 10 21.03 15.86 6.74
CA PHE A 10 19.63 16.03 7.11
C PHE A 10 19.49 16.66 8.50
N ARG A 11 20.26 16.22 9.51
CA ARG A 11 20.30 16.88 10.82
C ARG A 11 20.67 18.36 10.73
N ASN A 12 21.70 18.70 9.95
CA ASN A 12 22.15 20.09 9.82
C ASN A 12 21.13 20.95 9.06
N PHE A 13 20.44 20.39 8.06
CA PHE A 13 19.31 21.03 7.41
C PHE A 13 18.18 21.31 8.40
N LEU A 14 17.80 20.31 9.21
CA LEU A 14 16.73 20.45 10.21
C LEU A 14 17.08 21.45 11.33
N THR A 15 18.35 21.54 11.73
CA THR A 15 18.75 22.41 12.85
C THR A 15 18.88 23.88 12.43
N ASN A 16 19.22 24.14 11.16
CA ASN A 16 19.41 25.51 10.66
C ASN A 16 18.16 26.09 9.96
N ASP A 17 17.29 25.28 9.36
CA ASP A 17 16.12 25.79 8.61
C ASP A 17 14.80 25.80 9.39
N ILE A 18 14.60 24.92 10.40
CA ILE A 18 13.29 24.78 11.08
C ILE A 18 12.97 25.99 11.97
N GLY A 19 13.99 26.71 12.46
CA GLY A 19 13.82 27.96 13.20
C GLY A 19 13.13 29.08 12.41
N GLN A 20 12.97 28.93 11.10
CA GLN A 20 12.32 29.92 10.23
C GLN A 20 10.91 29.54 9.73
N TYR A 21 10.49 28.28 9.85
CA TYR A 21 9.20 27.88 9.30
C TYR A 21 8.05 28.26 10.23
N SER A 22 7.13 29.09 9.73
CA SER A 22 5.89 29.37 10.45
C SER A 22 5.10 28.07 10.62
N ARG A 23 4.44 27.86 11.77
CA ARG A 23 3.55 26.72 12.03
C ARG A 23 2.55 26.47 10.88
N LYS A 24 2.17 27.51 10.14
CA LYS A 24 1.34 27.44 8.92
C LYS A 24 2.04 26.73 7.74
N GLU A 25 3.32 26.96 7.52
CA GLU A 25 4.10 26.35 6.43
C GLU A 25 4.32 24.86 6.68
N LEU A 26 4.62 24.49 7.92
CA LEU A 26 4.75 23.09 8.35
C LEU A 26 3.46 22.29 8.10
N ILE A 27 2.30 22.87 8.45
CA ILE A 27 0.99 22.26 8.19
C ILE A 27 0.73 22.13 6.68
N ASN A 28 1.12 23.12 5.88
CA ASN A 28 0.94 23.05 4.43
C ASN A 28 1.84 21.99 3.78
N GLN A 29 3.10 21.86 4.21
CA GLN A 29 3.99 20.82 3.71
C GLN A 29 3.47 19.41 4.02
N ILE A 30 2.95 19.18 5.25
CA ILE A 30 2.33 17.89 5.62
C ILE A 30 1.13 17.59 4.71
N LYS A 31 0.28 18.59 4.45
CA LYS A 31 -0.88 18.42 3.56
C LYS A 31 -0.47 18.09 2.12
N GLU A 32 0.57 18.73 1.59
CA GLU A 32 1.05 18.46 0.24
C GLU A 32 1.66 17.06 0.11
N GLN A 33 2.45 16.64 1.10
CA GLN A 33 2.98 15.27 1.13
C GLN A 33 1.83 14.26 1.21
N TYR A 34 0.88 14.46 2.12
CA TYR A 34 -0.30 13.60 2.25
C TYR A 34 -1.09 13.47 0.94
N LYS A 35 -1.30 14.59 0.23
CA LYS A 35 -2.00 14.60 -1.06
C LYS A 35 -1.24 13.80 -2.12
N THR A 36 0.08 13.91 -2.12
CA THR A 36 0.96 13.15 -3.04
C THR A 36 0.91 11.66 -2.75
N PHE A 37 0.94 11.26 -1.46
CA PHE A 37 0.78 9.87 -1.04
C PHE A 37 -0.56 9.30 -1.44
N LYS A 38 -1.65 10.01 -1.13
CA LYS A 38 -3.00 9.59 -1.49
C LYS A 38 -3.14 9.35 -2.99
N LYS A 39 -2.57 10.23 -3.81
CA LYS A 39 -2.61 10.09 -5.28
C LYS A 39 -1.85 8.85 -5.76
N ARG A 40 -0.62 8.64 -5.28
CA ARG A 40 0.19 7.45 -5.64
C ARG A 40 -0.48 6.16 -5.20
N TYR A 41 -1.03 6.14 -3.99
CA TYR A 41 -1.78 5.01 -3.46
C TYR A 41 -3.00 4.67 -4.32
N VAL A 42 -3.83 5.65 -4.67
CA VAL A 42 -5.02 5.41 -5.50
C VAL A 42 -4.66 4.86 -6.89
N VAL A 43 -3.58 5.38 -7.50
CA VAL A 43 -3.12 4.88 -8.80
C VAL A 43 -2.58 3.45 -8.69
N GLY A 44 -1.71 3.17 -7.72
CA GLY A 44 -1.18 1.82 -7.50
C GLY A 44 -2.29 0.82 -7.18
N TYR A 45 -3.26 1.23 -6.38
CA TYR A 45 -4.45 0.44 -6.05
C TYR A 45 -5.31 0.15 -7.29
N GLY A 46 -5.57 1.15 -8.13
CA GLY A 46 -6.33 0.97 -9.37
C GLY A 46 -5.65 -0.01 -10.34
N ILE A 47 -4.33 0.08 -10.47
CA ILE A 47 -3.53 -0.86 -11.29
C ILE A 47 -3.63 -2.27 -10.71
N PHE A 48 -3.41 -2.44 -9.40
CA PHE A 48 -3.49 -3.73 -8.73
C PHE A 48 -4.87 -4.38 -8.90
N LEU A 49 -5.94 -3.62 -8.71
CA LEU A 49 -7.31 -4.11 -8.88
C LEU A 49 -7.57 -4.56 -10.32
N THR A 50 -7.11 -3.77 -11.30
CA THR A 50 -7.27 -4.10 -12.72
C THR A 50 -6.53 -5.38 -13.10
N LEU A 51 -5.29 -5.55 -12.59
CA LEU A 51 -4.51 -6.78 -12.77
C LEU A 51 -5.21 -8.01 -12.17
N ASN A 52 -5.77 -7.89 -10.97
CA ASN A 52 -6.51 -8.99 -10.33
C ASN A 52 -7.75 -9.39 -11.14
N ILE A 53 -8.50 -8.40 -11.65
CA ILE A 53 -9.66 -8.66 -12.51
C ILE A 53 -9.22 -9.34 -13.81
N ALA A 54 -8.13 -8.90 -14.43
CA ALA A 54 -7.58 -9.51 -15.64
C ALA A 54 -7.14 -10.96 -15.41
N ILE A 55 -6.43 -11.23 -14.31
CA ILE A 55 -6.03 -12.59 -13.93
C ILE A 55 -7.26 -13.49 -13.76
N PHE A 56 -8.29 -13.00 -13.06
CA PHE A 56 -9.53 -13.74 -12.86
C PHE A 56 -10.22 -14.06 -14.19
N ALA A 57 -10.29 -13.10 -15.11
CA ALA A 57 -10.87 -13.30 -16.43
C ALA A 57 -10.09 -14.35 -17.25
N ILE A 58 -8.75 -14.30 -17.23
CA ILE A 58 -7.89 -15.28 -17.91
C ILE A 58 -8.07 -16.67 -17.30
N SER A 59 -8.10 -16.78 -15.97
CA SER A 59 -8.34 -18.05 -15.28
C SER A 59 -9.70 -18.65 -15.64
N SER A 60 -10.75 -17.83 -15.70
CA SER A 60 -12.07 -18.27 -16.13
C SER A 60 -12.06 -18.76 -17.58
N MET A 61 -11.43 -18.02 -18.49
CA MET A 61 -11.27 -18.46 -19.89
C MET A 61 -10.51 -19.78 -20.01
N LEU A 62 -9.45 -19.97 -19.23
CA LEU A 62 -8.69 -21.23 -19.19
C LEU A 62 -9.57 -22.41 -18.78
N VAL A 63 -10.43 -22.24 -17.77
CA VAL A 63 -11.38 -23.28 -17.35
C VAL A 63 -12.35 -23.61 -18.49
N VAL A 64 -12.91 -22.59 -19.16
CA VAL A 64 -13.82 -22.78 -20.30
C VAL A 64 -13.12 -23.48 -21.47
N LEU A 65 -11.90 -23.07 -21.81
CA LEU A 65 -11.08 -23.67 -22.86
C LEU A 65 -10.78 -25.14 -22.56
N ASN A 66 -10.43 -25.47 -21.31
CA ASN A 66 -10.21 -26.87 -20.90
C ASN A 66 -11.49 -27.70 -21.01
N LEU A 67 -12.63 -27.17 -20.57
CA LEU A 67 -13.94 -27.83 -20.73
C LEU A 67 -14.31 -28.04 -22.20
N PHE A 68 -14.00 -27.06 -23.06
CA PHE A 68 -14.22 -27.18 -24.49
C PHE A 68 -13.31 -28.24 -25.12
N ALA A 69 -12.04 -28.31 -24.71
CA ALA A 69 -11.11 -29.36 -25.11
C ALA A 69 -11.61 -30.76 -24.69
N ILE A 70 -12.18 -30.90 -23.49
CA ILE A 70 -12.81 -32.15 -23.00
C ILE A 70 -13.99 -32.59 -23.87
N ARG A 71 -14.72 -31.63 -24.46
CA ARG A 71 -15.88 -31.90 -25.32
C ARG A 71 -15.48 -32.34 -26.73
N LEU A 72 -14.46 -31.71 -27.31
CA LEU A 72 -14.02 -31.96 -28.68
C LEU A 72 -13.00 -33.09 -28.81
N ASN A 73 -12.32 -33.45 -27.71
CA ASN A 73 -11.31 -34.48 -27.74
C ASN A 73 -11.93 -35.89 -27.69
N ASN A 74 -11.75 -36.66 -28.76
CA ASN A 74 -12.17 -38.06 -28.84
C ASN A 74 -11.21 -39.04 -28.15
N ASN A 75 -10.00 -38.59 -27.75
CA ASN A 75 -9.05 -39.44 -27.06
C ASN A 75 -9.39 -39.55 -25.57
N GLN A 76 -9.86 -40.74 -25.17
CA GLN A 76 -10.28 -41.03 -23.80
C GLN A 76 -9.15 -40.95 -22.77
N LEU A 77 -7.88 -41.16 -23.18
CA LEU A 77 -6.73 -41.15 -22.28
C LEU A 77 -6.33 -39.72 -21.85
N SER A 78 -6.47 -38.73 -22.72
CA SER A 78 -6.07 -37.34 -22.43
C SER A 78 -7.18 -36.52 -21.76
N ARG A 79 -8.44 -36.93 -21.88
CA ARG A 79 -9.61 -36.30 -21.24
C ARG A 79 -9.48 -36.08 -19.72
N PRO A 80 -9.06 -37.06 -18.89
CA PRO A 80 -8.92 -36.86 -17.46
C PRO A 80 -7.86 -35.81 -17.09
N PHE A 81 -6.80 -35.64 -17.87
CA PHE A 81 -5.79 -34.62 -17.62
C PHE A 81 -6.35 -33.21 -17.78
N PHE A 82 -7.17 -32.96 -18.81
CA PHE A 82 -7.84 -31.66 -18.98
C PHE A 82 -8.83 -31.36 -17.84
N ILE A 83 -9.52 -32.38 -17.32
CA ILE A 83 -10.42 -32.25 -16.17
C ILE A 83 -9.62 -31.86 -14.93
N ALA A 84 -8.51 -32.55 -14.67
CA ALA A 84 -7.63 -32.26 -13.54
C ALA A 84 -7.06 -30.84 -13.61
N ILE A 85 -6.59 -30.41 -14.79
CA ILE A 85 -6.07 -29.06 -15.00
C ILE A 85 -7.17 -28.02 -14.76
N ALA A 86 -8.36 -28.20 -15.32
CA ALA A 86 -9.48 -27.28 -15.11
C ALA A 86 -9.82 -27.13 -13.61
N PHE A 87 -9.85 -28.25 -12.87
CA PHE A 87 -10.13 -28.25 -11.44
C PHE A 87 -9.04 -27.55 -10.62
N ILE A 88 -7.76 -27.82 -10.92
CA ILE A 88 -6.62 -27.20 -10.26
C ILE A 88 -6.60 -25.69 -10.54
N THR A 89 -6.77 -25.28 -11.81
CA THR A 89 -6.81 -23.87 -12.18
C THR A 89 -7.96 -23.13 -11.51
N GLY A 90 -9.16 -23.72 -11.47
CA GLY A 90 -10.31 -23.15 -10.76
C GLY A 90 -10.07 -23.00 -9.26
N SER A 91 -9.45 -24.00 -8.62
CA SER A 91 -9.11 -23.97 -7.20
C SER A 91 -8.08 -22.90 -6.87
N ILE A 92 -7.02 -22.79 -7.67
CA ILE A 92 -6.00 -21.74 -7.50
C ILE A 92 -6.64 -20.36 -7.63
N ALA A 93 -7.44 -20.13 -8.67
CA ALA A 93 -8.12 -18.85 -8.87
C ALA A 93 -9.02 -18.48 -7.69
N PHE A 94 -9.75 -19.46 -7.14
CA PHE A 94 -10.56 -19.29 -5.94
C PHE A 94 -9.72 -18.86 -4.72
N PHE A 95 -8.66 -19.60 -4.39
CA PHE A 95 -7.80 -19.24 -3.25
C PHE A 95 -7.08 -17.91 -3.46
N SER A 96 -6.63 -17.60 -4.67
CA SER A 96 -6.05 -16.30 -5.00
C SER A 96 -7.05 -15.16 -4.76
N SER A 97 -8.31 -15.34 -5.14
CA SER A 97 -9.36 -14.34 -4.87
C SER A 97 -9.63 -14.14 -3.37
N LEU A 98 -9.61 -15.22 -2.58
CA LEU A 98 -9.76 -15.15 -1.13
C LEU A 98 -8.57 -14.43 -0.48
N ASN A 99 -7.35 -14.74 -0.90
CA ASN A 99 -6.16 -14.07 -0.42
C ASN A 99 -6.18 -12.58 -0.73
N ALA A 100 -6.50 -12.22 -1.98
CA ALA A 100 -6.65 -10.81 -2.37
C ALA A 100 -7.73 -10.10 -1.54
N PHE A 101 -8.84 -10.78 -1.21
CA PHE A 101 -9.89 -10.24 -0.35
C PHE A 101 -9.41 -10.02 1.10
N PHE A 102 -8.67 -10.97 1.68
CA PHE A 102 -8.13 -10.82 3.04
C PHE A 102 -7.03 -9.77 3.12
N GLU A 103 -6.13 -9.75 2.13
CA GLU A 103 -5.09 -8.75 2.02
C GLU A 103 -5.69 -7.36 1.86
N PHE A 104 -6.75 -7.21 1.06
CA PHE A 104 -7.51 -5.97 0.96
C PHE A 104 -8.11 -5.53 2.30
N LYS A 105 -8.73 -6.45 3.05
CA LYS A 105 -9.31 -6.14 4.37
C LYS A 105 -8.24 -5.69 5.36
N ASN A 106 -7.08 -6.34 5.36
CA ASN A 106 -5.97 -6.01 6.24
C ASN A 106 -5.32 -4.68 5.85
N LEU A 107 -5.09 -4.45 4.56
CA LEU A 107 -4.54 -3.21 4.04
C LEU A 107 -5.47 -2.02 4.35
N HIS A 108 -6.78 -2.19 4.16
CA HIS A 108 -7.74 -1.13 4.46
C HIS A 108 -7.76 -0.80 5.96
N LYS A 109 -7.69 -1.82 6.83
CA LYS A 109 -7.63 -1.63 8.27
C LYS A 109 -6.35 -0.90 8.69
N ASP A 110 -5.19 -1.35 8.23
CA ASP A 110 -3.89 -0.74 8.55
C ASP A 110 -3.81 0.71 8.06
N LEU A 111 -4.32 1.01 6.86
CA LEU A 111 -4.39 2.38 6.36
C LEU A 111 -5.33 3.26 7.19
N ASN A 112 -6.50 2.75 7.57
CA ASN A 112 -7.43 3.52 8.41
C ASN A 112 -6.84 3.80 9.78
N ASP A 113 -6.16 2.82 10.38
CA ASP A 113 -5.50 2.97 11.68
C ASP A 113 -4.36 4.00 11.59
N ARG A 114 -3.55 3.97 10.52
CA ARG A 114 -2.50 4.97 10.27
C ARG A 114 -3.06 6.37 10.03
N ILE A 115 -4.12 6.50 9.23
CA ILE A 115 -4.79 7.79 9.00
C ILE A 115 -5.38 8.33 10.29
N LYS A 116 -5.97 7.46 11.12
CA LYS A 116 -6.52 7.83 12.42
C LYS A 116 -5.43 8.33 13.36
N MET A 117 -4.30 7.63 13.44
CA MET A 117 -3.13 8.05 14.24
C MET A 117 -2.64 9.43 13.81
N ILE A 118 -2.45 9.66 12.50
CA ILE A 118 -2.03 10.96 11.96
C ILE A 118 -3.03 12.07 12.31
N ASN A 119 -4.33 11.79 12.22
CA ASN A 119 -5.37 12.77 12.55
C ASN A 119 -5.40 13.11 14.04
N GLU A 120 -5.29 12.11 14.91
CA GLU A 120 -5.24 12.29 16.37
C GLU A 120 -4.02 13.13 16.77
N GLU A 121 -2.86 12.84 16.19
CA GLU A 121 -1.60 13.54 16.46
C GLU A 121 -1.62 14.97 15.89
N MET A 122 -2.24 15.19 14.73
CA MET A 122 -2.49 16.53 14.19
C MET A 122 -3.43 17.35 15.08
N ASP A 123 -4.45 16.72 15.66
CA ASP A 123 -5.40 17.42 16.53
C ASP A 123 -4.79 17.73 17.91
N GLU A 124 -3.95 16.84 18.46
CA GLU A 124 -3.10 17.16 19.62
C GLU A 124 -2.13 18.31 19.34
N PHE A 125 -1.50 18.30 18.15
CA PHE A 125 -0.62 19.39 17.72
C PHE A 125 -1.36 20.72 17.59
N LYS A 126 -2.60 20.74 17.10
CA LYS A 126 -3.42 21.96 17.03
C LYS A 126 -3.81 22.47 18.42
N LYS A 127 -4.21 21.58 19.33
CA LYS A 127 -4.72 21.91 20.67
C LYS A 127 -3.62 22.36 21.64
N SER A 128 -2.42 21.83 21.52
CA SER A 128 -1.30 22.24 22.37
C SER A 128 -0.62 23.49 21.80
N GLN A 129 -0.86 24.65 22.43
CA GLN A 129 -0.14 25.88 22.09
C GLN A 129 1.28 25.94 22.68
N THR A 130 1.65 25.01 23.57
CA THR A 130 2.88 25.12 24.39
C THR A 130 3.68 23.82 24.57
N LYS A 131 3.14 22.63 24.23
CA LYS A 131 3.82 21.35 24.50
C LYS A 131 4.93 21.01 23.48
N TYR A 132 4.78 21.44 22.23
CA TYR A 132 5.72 21.11 21.15
C TYR A 132 6.91 22.09 21.02
N ALA A 133 6.96 23.18 21.78
CA ALA A 133 8.08 24.13 21.74
C ALA A 133 9.40 23.59 22.33
N LYS A 134 9.40 22.36 22.89
CA LYS A 134 10.59 21.67 23.40
C LYS A 134 10.82 20.28 22.82
N ASP A 135 9.91 19.76 22.00
CA ASP A 135 9.93 18.37 21.51
C ASP A 135 9.84 18.28 19.97
N ASP A 136 10.51 19.20 19.26
CA ASP A 136 10.71 19.11 17.79
C ASP A 136 11.32 17.75 17.37
N ILE A 137 12.02 17.09 18.29
CA ILE A 137 12.59 15.74 18.13
C ILE A 137 11.50 14.65 18.01
N GLN A 138 10.34 14.80 18.66
CA GLN A 138 9.25 13.83 18.54
C GLN A 138 8.52 13.96 17.20
N PHE A 139 8.33 15.20 16.72
CA PHE A 139 7.76 15.47 15.39
C PHE A 139 8.69 14.93 14.28
N LEU A 140 10.00 15.03 14.50
CA LEU A 140 11.03 14.46 13.63
C LEU A 140 11.01 12.93 13.60
N LYS A 141 10.87 12.28 14.76
CA LYS A 141 10.68 10.82 14.83
C LYS A 141 9.37 10.36 14.18
N LEU A 142 8.34 11.20 14.17
CA LEU A 142 7.09 10.93 13.46
C LEU A 142 7.30 10.97 11.95
N PHE A 143 8.01 11.98 11.42
CA PHE A 143 8.41 12.04 10.01
C PHE A 143 9.33 10.89 9.61
N GLU A 144 10.29 10.52 10.47
CA GLU A 144 11.18 9.40 10.25
C GLU A 144 10.41 8.07 10.22
N LYS A 145 9.47 7.85 11.16
CA LYS A 145 8.57 6.68 11.13
C LYS A 145 7.67 6.67 9.90
N ILE A 146 7.20 7.83 9.45
CA ILE A 146 6.38 7.95 8.25
C ILE A 146 7.24 7.61 7.01
N ASP A 147 8.43 8.20 6.85
CA ASP A 147 9.34 7.95 5.72
C ASP A 147 9.88 6.50 5.70
N GLU A 148 10.14 5.91 6.86
CA GLU A 148 10.55 4.51 7.00
C GLU A 148 9.39 3.54 6.66
N ALA A 149 8.16 3.89 7.03
CA ALA A 149 6.96 3.17 6.62
C ALA A 149 6.60 3.35 5.13
N ILE A 150 7.15 4.37 4.46
CA ILE A 150 6.99 4.63 3.03
C ILE A 150 8.02 3.84 2.19
N ARG A 151 9.19 3.53 2.74
CA ARG A 151 10.28 2.83 2.03
C ARG A 151 10.27 1.31 2.15
N LYS A 152 9.54 0.75 3.11
CA LYS A 152 9.28 -0.70 3.23
C LYS A 152 8.01 -1.06 2.47
#